data_AF-A0A9E5VNY4-F1
#
_entry.id   AF-A0A9E5VNY4-F1
#
_cell.length_a   1.000
_cell.length_b   1.000
_cell.length_c   1.000
_cell.angle_alpha   90.00
_cell.angle_beta   90.00
_cell.angle_gamma   90.00
#
_symmetry.space_group_name_H-M   'P 1'
#
loop_
_entity.id
_entity.type
_entity.pdbx_description
1 polymer ?
#
loop_
_entity_poly.entity_id
_entity_poly.type
_entity_poly.pdbx_seq_one_letter_code
_entity_poly.pdbx_strand_id
1 'polypeptide(L)'
;DTEAHITMSIQRSRHIVEVTIPFNGIVLRGEEATGDMYASIDGVVKKLEKQIHKHRTALRKKLREGAFSGDDYDYAAELADEKVPKIVRTKKFVIKPMSLEEAQMQMELLGHKFFVFRNATTNEINVLYQRNDGDLGLIEPDIG
;
A
#
# COMPACT_ATOMS: atom_id res chain seq x y z
N ASP A 1 4.96 -24.98 1.18
CA ASP A 1 4.12 -24.44 0.09
C ASP A 1 3.77 -22.99 0.36
N THR A 2 3.64 -22.17 -0.69
CA THR A 2 3.13 -20.80 -0.60
C THR A 2 1.75 -20.78 -1.23
N GLU A 3 0.72 -20.49 -0.44
CA GLU A 3 -0.66 -20.44 -0.94
C GLU A 3 -0.99 -19.04 -1.46
N ALA A 4 -1.48 -18.96 -2.70
CA ALA A 4 -1.94 -17.71 -3.30
C ALA A 4 -3.47 -17.63 -3.22
N HIS A 5 -3.98 -16.53 -2.67
CA HIS A 5 -5.42 -16.26 -2.59
C HIS A 5 -5.80 -15.32 -3.73
N ILE A 6 -6.70 -15.78 -4.62
CA ILE A 6 -7.13 -15.02 -5.79
C ILE A 6 -8.63 -14.80 -5.71
N THR A 7 -9.05 -13.54 -5.78
CA THR A 7 -10.46 -13.15 -5.85
C THR A 7 -10.72 -12.43 -7.17
N MET A 8 -11.73 -12.87 -7.90
CA MET A 8 -12.16 -12.23 -9.15
C MET A 8 -13.61 -11.79 -9.01
N SER A 9 -13.91 -10.55 -9.38
CA SER A 9 -15.27 -10.02 -9.35
C SER A 9 -15.56 -9.15 -10.58
N ILE A 10 -16.83 -9.06 -10.96
CA ILE A 10 -17.30 -8.25 -12.08
C ILE A 10 -18.30 -7.23 -11.55
N GLN A 11 -18.01 -5.93 -11.76
CA GLN A 11 -18.86 -4.83 -11.31
C GLN A 11 -19.07 -3.83 -12.44
N ARG A 12 -20.33 -3.64 -12.88
CA ARG A 12 -20.72 -2.64 -13.91
C ARG A 12 -19.77 -2.62 -15.13
N SER A 13 -19.44 -3.80 -15.66
CA SER A 13 -18.52 -4.02 -16.79
C SER A 13 -17.02 -3.84 -16.51
N ARG A 14 -16.61 -3.73 -15.24
CA ARG A 14 -15.21 -3.80 -14.81
C ARG A 14 -14.91 -5.17 -14.23
N HIS A 15 -13.84 -5.79 -14.72
CA HIS A 15 -13.28 -7.04 -14.21
C HIS A 15 -12.20 -6.70 -13.19
N ILE A 16 -12.47 -6.98 -11.93
CA ILE A 16 -11.59 -6.71 -10.81
C ILE A 16 -10.91 -8.02 -10.42
N VAL A 17 -9.59 -8.04 -10.43
CA VAL A 17 -8.78 -9.18 -10.00
C VAL A 17 -7.94 -8.72 -8.82
N GLU A 18 -8.03 -9.46 -7.72
CA GLU A 18 -7.24 -9.26 -6.52
C GLU A 18 -6.45 -10.53 -6.21
N VAL A 19 -5.14 -10.39 -6.02
CA VAL A 19 -4.23 -11.49 -5.66
C VAL A 19 -3.49 -11.10 -4.40
N THR A 20 -3.54 -11.97 -3.39
CA THR A 20 -2.81 -11.84 -2.13
C THR A 20 -2.00 -13.12 -1.88
N ILE A 21 -0.68 -12.96 -1.73
CA ILE A 21 0.28 -14.06 -1.50
C ILE A 21 1.08 -13.75 -0.24
N PRO A 22 0.77 -14.39 0.91
CA PRO A 22 1.63 -14.32 2.08
C PRO A 22 2.89 -15.18 1.85
N PHE A 23 4.07 -14.56 1.91
CA PHE A 23 5.36 -15.23 1.73
C PHE A 23 6.40 -14.74 2.75
N ASN A 24 6.89 -15.64 3.61
CA ASN A 24 8.00 -15.38 4.54
C ASN A 24 7.87 -14.05 5.35
N GLY A 25 6.68 -13.78 5.90
CA GLY A 25 6.41 -12.57 6.69
C GLY A 25 6.20 -11.28 5.86
N ILE A 26 6.19 -11.39 4.53
CA ILE A 26 5.85 -10.31 3.60
C ILE A 26 4.55 -10.69 2.88
N VAL A 27 3.63 -9.74 2.74
CA VAL A 27 2.40 -9.94 1.97
C VAL A 27 2.58 -9.26 0.61
N LEU A 28 2.60 -10.05 -0.46
CA LEU A 28 2.55 -9.55 -1.83
C LEU A 28 1.07 -9.41 -2.21
N ARG A 29 0.64 -8.20 -2.59
CA ARG A 29 -0.76 -7.92 -2.96
C ARG A 29 -0.85 -7.09 -4.22
N GLY A 30 -1.73 -7.49 -5.14
CA GLY A 30 -2.03 -6.74 -6.35
C GLY A 30 -3.53 -6.74 -6.63
N GLU A 31 -4.07 -5.56 -6.95
CA GLU A 31 -5.46 -5.36 -7.38
C GLU A 31 -5.42 -4.60 -8.71
N GLU A 32 -6.18 -5.08 -9.70
CA GLU A 32 -6.36 -4.41 -11.00
C GLU A 32 -7.83 -4.48 -11.42
N ALA A 33 -8.33 -3.38 -11.99
CA ALA A 33 -9.70 -3.28 -12.49
C ALA A 33 -9.67 -2.73 -13.92
N THR A 34 -10.00 -3.57 -14.90
CA THR A 34 -10.05 -3.18 -16.33
C THR A 34 -11.36 -3.64 -16.99
N GLY A 35 -11.53 -3.33 -18.27
CA GLY A 35 -12.69 -3.78 -19.06
C GLY A 35 -12.65 -5.25 -19.45
N ASP A 36 -11.52 -5.95 -19.26
CA ASP A 36 -11.30 -7.33 -19.67
C ASP A 36 -10.61 -8.13 -18.55
N MET A 37 -11.06 -9.36 -18.31
CA MET A 37 -10.49 -10.23 -17.29
C MET A 37 -9.01 -10.51 -17.55
N TYR A 38 -8.62 -10.78 -18.80
CA TYR A 38 -7.23 -11.08 -19.13
C TYR A 38 -6.31 -9.89 -18.91
N ALA A 39 -6.75 -8.69 -19.31
CA ALA A 39 -6.00 -7.46 -19.05
C ALA A 39 -5.84 -7.17 -17.54
N SER A 40 -6.86 -7.48 -16.73
CA SER A 40 -6.77 -7.36 -15.27
C SER A 40 -5.78 -8.36 -14.68
N ILE A 41 -5.76 -9.62 -15.15
CA ILE A 41 -4.78 -10.63 -14.71
C ILE A 41 -3.36 -10.17 -15.04
N ASP A 42 -3.10 -9.76 -16.29
CA ASP A 42 -1.79 -9.27 -16.72
C ASP A 42 -1.33 -8.05 -15.90
N GLY A 43 -2.26 -7.15 -15.59
CA GLY A 43 -1.99 -5.99 -14.74
C GLY A 43 -1.59 -6.38 -13.31
N VAL A 44 -2.28 -7.34 -12.71
CA VAL A 44 -1.93 -7.85 -11.37
C VAL A 44 -0.57 -8.57 -11.40
N VAL A 45 -0.29 -9.39 -12.41
CA VAL A 45 1.00 -10.08 -12.56
C VAL A 45 2.15 -9.07 -12.62
N LYS A 46 2.05 -8.04 -13.45
CA LYS A 46 3.07 -6.97 -13.54
C LYS A 46 3.29 -6.26 -12.20
N LYS A 47 2.22 -6.00 -11.45
CA LYS A 47 2.30 -5.40 -10.11
C LYS A 47 3.07 -6.31 -9.13
N LEU A 48 2.78 -7.61 -9.14
CA LEU A 48 3.47 -8.60 -8.31
C LEU A 48 4.96 -8.74 -8.71
N GLU A 49 5.27 -8.80 -10.00
CA GLU A 49 6.64 -8.82 -10.52
C GLU A 49 7.44 -7.61 -10.02
N LYS A 50 6.85 -6.41 -10.10
CA LYS A 50 7.49 -5.18 -9.62
C LYS A 50 7.74 -5.22 -8.11
N GLN A 51 6.80 -5.74 -7.32
CA GLN A 51 6.99 -5.92 -5.88
C GLN A 51 8.12 -6.90 -5.59
N ILE A 52 8.15 -8.05 -6.25
CA ILE A 52 9.21 -9.05 -6.11
C ILE A 52 10.57 -8.45 -6.46
N HIS A 53 10.67 -7.73 -7.58
CA HIS A 53 11.91 -7.07 -8.00
C HIS A 53 12.39 -6.07 -6.94
N LYS A 54 11.50 -5.17 -6.49
CA LYS A 54 11.81 -4.17 -5.48
C LYS A 54 12.26 -4.80 -4.15
N HIS A 55 11.59 -5.86 -3.71
CA HIS A 55 11.95 -6.57 -2.47
C HIS A 55 13.29 -7.29 -2.60
N ARG A 56 13.56 -7.94 -3.75
CA ARG A 56 14.87 -8.58 -4.03
C ARG A 56 16.01 -7.57 -4.01
N THR A 57 15.82 -6.41 -4.64
CA THR A 57 16.81 -5.33 -4.68
C THR A 57 17.00 -4.70 -3.30
N ALA A 58 15.93 -4.50 -2.53
CA ALA A 58 16.00 -3.98 -1.17
C ALA A 58 16.70 -4.93 -0.19
N LEU A 59 16.44 -6.24 -0.27
CA LEU A 59 17.12 -7.26 0.53
C LEU A 59 18.60 -7.35 0.18
N ARG A 60 18.95 -7.33 -1.11
CA ARG A 60 20.35 -7.26 -1.56
C ARG A 60 21.05 -6.02 -1.04
N LYS A 61 20.39 -4.86 -1.07
CA LYS A 61 20.95 -3.61 -0.54
C LYS A 61 21.18 -3.67 0.98
N LYS A 62 20.23 -4.21 1.75
CA LYS A 62 20.40 -4.39 3.20
C LYS A 62 21.49 -5.39 3.56
N LEU A 63 21.63 -6.47 2.79
CA LEU A 63 22.72 -7.44 2.97
C LEU A 63 24.09 -6.83 2.64
N ARG A 64 24.14 -5.92 1.64
CA ARG A 64 25.35 -5.17 1.29
C ARG A 64 25.65 -4.05 2.30
N GLU A 65 24.63 -3.36 2.82
CA GLU A 65 24.80 -2.37 3.90
C GLU A 65 25.26 -2.98 5.23
N GLY A 66 25.01 -4.28 5.45
CA GLY A 66 25.62 -5.05 6.55
C GLY A 66 27.07 -5.49 6.29
N ALA A 67 27.59 -5.30 5.08
CA ALA A 67 28.93 -5.68 4.65
C ALA A 67 29.58 -4.56 3.81
N PHE A 68 29.94 -3.46 4.49
CA PHE A 68 30.99 -2.55 4.05
C PHE A 68 31.92 -2.36 5.25
N SER A 69 33.07 -3.03 5.31
CA SER A 69 34.32 -2.62 4.67
C SER A 69 34.53 -3.06 3.21
N GLY A 70 35.05 -2.13 2.40
CA GLY A 70 35.94 -2.43 1.26
C GLY A 70 35.36 -2.22 -0.14
N ASP A 71 36.05 -1.37 -0.91
CA ASP A 71 35.79 -0.88 -2.27
C ASP A 71 35.49 -1.94 -3.35
N ASP A 72 34.60 -1.61 -4.30
CA ASP A 72 35.01 -1.33 -5.69
C ASP A 72 33.80 -0.97 -6.57
N TYR A 73 34.08 -0.11 -7.55
CA TYR A 73 33.14 0.51 -8.48
C TYR A 73 32.59 -0.47 -9.53
N ASP A 74 31.51 -0.01 -10.17
CA ASP A 74 31.13 -0.34 -11.55
C ASP A 74 30.05 -1.42 -11.76
N TYR A 75 28.82 -1.13 -11.33
CA TYR A 75 27.57 -1.59 -11.99
C TYR A 75 26.39 -0.63 -11.67
N ALA A 76 26.69 0.65 -11.41
CA ALA A 76 25.68 1.64 -11.00
C ALA A 76 25.01 2.39 -12.16
N ALA A 77 25.36 2.07 -13.41
CA ALA A 77 24.92 2.85 -14.57
C ALA A 77 23.55 2.45 -15.15
N GLU A 78 22.98 1.29 -14.82
CA GLU A 78 21.72 0.83 -15.47
C GLU A 78 20.45 0.83 -14.60
N LEU A 79 20.52 1.18 -13.31
CA LEU A 79 19.34 1.16 -12.40
C LEU A 79 18.87 2.56 -11.98
N ALA A 80 19.28 3.60 -12.71
CA ALA A 80 19.07 5.00 -12.36
C ALA A 80 17.60 5.50 -12.47
N ASP A 81 16.61 4.65 -12.73
CA ASP A 81 15.23 5.12 -12.95
C ASP A 81 14.14 4.57 -12.02
N GLU A 82 14.48 3.79 -10.99
CA GLU A 82 13.50 3.55 -9.91
C GLU A 82 13.64 4.60 -8.81
N LYS A 83 12.92 5.72 -8.98
CA LYS A 83 12.69 6.72 -7.92
C LYS A 83 12.14 6.04 -6.67
N VAL A 84 13.04 5.65 -5.76
CA VAL A 84 12.67 5.13 -4.44
C VAL A 84 11.81 6.22 -3.78
N PRO A 85 10.58 5.91 -3.32
CA PRO A 85 9.70 6.91 -2.75
C PRO A 85 10.37 7.53 -1.52
N LYS A 86 10.76 8.80 -1.63
CA LYS A 86 11.32 9.58 -0.53
C LYS A 86 10.15 10.13 0.29
N ILE A 87 10.23 10.04 1.62
CA ILE A 87 9.28 10.73 2.50
C ILE A 87 9.57 12.23 2.37
N VAL A 88 8.73 12.94 1.63
CA VAL A 88 8.97 14.35 1.28
C VAL A 88 8.43 15.31 2.34
N ARG A 89 7.50 14.84 3.19
CA ARG A 89 6.82 15.68 4.16
C ARG A 89 6.30 14.86 5.34
N THR A 90 6.62 15.31 6.56
CA THR A 90 6.07 14.79 7.81
C THR A 90 5.17 15.86 8.41
N LYS A 91 3.87 15.58 8.55
CA LYS A 91 2.93 16.47 9.26
C LYS A 91 2.67 15.89 10.64
N LYS A 92 2.88 16.68 11.69
CA LYS A 92 2.46 16.36 13.06
C LYS A 92 1.18 17.14 13.33
N PHE A 93 0.12 16.45 13.74
CA PHE A 93 -1.15 17.07 14.11
C PHE A 93 -1.45 16.80 15.58
N VAL A 94 -2.04 17.78 16.25
CA VAL A 94 -2.64 17.58 17.56
C VAL A 94 -4.02 16.94 17.31
N ILE A 95 -4.13 15.64 17.57
CA ILE A 95 -5.35 14.88 17.31
C ILE A 95 -6.31 15.08 18.48
N LYS A 96 -7.37 15.87 18.25
CA LYS A 96 -8.47 15.99 19.21
C LYS A 96 -9.42 14.79 19.06
N PRO A 97 -10.00 14.27 20.16
CA PRO A 97 -11.09 13.31 20.07
C PRO A 97 -12.24 13.91 19.27
N MET A 98 -12.75 13.18 18.29
CA MET A 98 -13.89 13.58 17.45
C MET A 98 -14.69 12.35 17.02
N SER A 99 -15.93 12.56 16.56
CA SER A 99 -16.78 11.50 16.04
C SER A 99 -16.39 11.09 14.61
N LEU A 100 -16.92 9.96 14.14
CA LEU A 100 -16.73 9.50 12.76
C LEU A 100 -17.27 10.51 11.73
N GLU A 101 -18.44 11.10 12.00
CA GLU A 101 -19.07 12.11 11.13
C GLU A 101 -18.25 13.40 11.08
N GLU A 102 -17.72 13.84 12.22
CA GLU A 102 -16.82 15.00 12.28
C GLU A 102 -15.53 14.73 11.50
N ALA A 103 -14.94 13.54 11.64
CA ALA A 103 -13.76 13.13 10.89
C ALA A 103 -14.02 13.10 9.37
N GLN A 104 -15.20 12.64 8.93
CA GLN A 104 -15.62 12.68 7.53
C GLN A 104 -15.69 14.11 7.01
N MET A 105 -16.34 15.02 7.75
CA MET A 105 -16.44 16.43 7.36
C MET A 105 -15.06 17.09 7.26
N GLN A 106 -14.15 16.82 8.20
CA GLN A 106 -12.79 17.34 8.17
C GLN A 106 -11.97 16.79 7.00
N MET A 107 -12.14 15.51 6.68
CA MET A 107 -11.49 14.90 5.52
C MET A 107 -11.92 15.58 4.22
N GLU A 108 -13.21 15.85 4.06
CA GLU A 108 -13.78 16.53 2.89
C GLU A 108 -13.31 17.98 2.79
N LEU A 109 -13.35 18.74 3.89
CA LEU A 109 -12.89 20.14 3.94
C LEU A 109 -11.39 20.28 3.60
N LEU A 110 -10.57 19.32 4.00
CA LEU A 110 -9.14 19.28 3.66
C LEU A 110 -8.86 18.75 2.26
N GLY A 111 -9.87 18.17 1.59
CA GLY A 111 -9.73 17.48 0.30
C GLY A 111 -8.70 16.35 0.37
N HIS A 112 -8.62 15.64 1.50
CA HIS A 112 -7.68 14.53 1.68
C HIS A 112 -8.36 13.20 1.43
N LYS A 113 -7.62 12.22 0.86
CA LYS A 113 -8.12 10.85 0.64
C LYS A 113 -8.10 9.99 1.89
N PHE A 114 -7.49 10.49 2.96
CA PHE A 114 -7.43 9.83 4.25
C PHE A 114 -7.37 10.87 5.37
N PHE A 115 -7.86 10.49 6.54
CA PHE A 115 -7.88 11.33 7.72
C PHE A 115 -7.65 10.49 8.97
N VAL A 116 -6.66 10.87 9.77
CA VAL A 116 -6.32 10.20 11.02
C VAL A 116 -6.93 10.98 12.16
N PHE A 117 -7.74 10.33 12.98
CA PHE A 117 -8.44 10.95 14.10
C PHE A 117 -8.44 10.05 15.32
N ARG A 118 -8.74 10.63 16.48
CA ARG A 118 -8.96 9.87 17.71
C ARG A 118 -10.45 9.74 17.89
N ASN A 119 -10.96 8.52 17.92
CA ASN A 119 -12.38 8.26 18.09
C ASN A 119 -12.81 8.69 19.50
N ALA A 120 -13.85 9.52 19.61
CA ALA A 120 -14.34 10.02 20.89
C ALA A 120 -14.91 8.91 21.80
N THR A 121 -15.38 7.80 21.22
CA THR A 121 -16.02 6.70 21.96
C THR A 121 -14.99 5.65 22.40
N THR A 122 -14.17 5.15 21.48
CA THR A 122 -13.16 4.12 21.80
C THR A 122 -11.87 4.71 22.35
N ASN A 123 -11.66 6.01 22.17
CA ASN A 123 -10.46 6.74 22.54
C ASN A 123 -9.19 6.31 21.77
N GLU A 124 -9.37 5.48 20.75
CA GLU A 124 -8.32 4.91 19.89
C GLU A 124 -8.07 5.77 18.65
N ILE A 125 -6.94 5.54 17.99
CA ILE A 125 -6.57 6.23 16.76
C ILE A 125 -7.16 5.47 15.58
N ASN A 126 -8.14 6.07 14.91
CA ASN A 126 -8.75 5.50 13.72
C ASN A 126 -8.29 6.24 12.47
N VAL A 127 -8.30 5.55 11.33
CA VAL A 127 -8.00 6.14 10.02
C VAL A 127 -9.21 5.99 9.11
N LEU A 128 -9.82 7.10 8.73
CA LEU A 128 -10.82 7.17 7.68
C LEU A 128 -10.10 7.30 6.33
N TYR A 129 -10.54 6.59 5.30
CA TYR A 129 -9.98 6.71 3.95
C TYR A 129 -11.03 6.52 2.86
N GLN A 130 -10.80 7.13 1.71
CA GLN A 130 -11.61 6.92 0.52
C GLN A 130 -11.10 5.67 -0.21
N ARG A 131 -12.01 4.72 -0.45
CA ARG A 131 -11.74 3.53 -1.24
C ARG A 131 -11.76 3.84 -2.74
N ASN A 132 -11.22 2.93 -3.55
CA ASN A 132 -11.18 3.07 -5.01
C ASN A 132 -12.58 3.02 -5.67
N ASP A 133 -13.55 2.39 -5.01
CA ASP A 133 -14.95 2.30 -5.41
C ASP A 133 -15.74 3.59 -5.12
N GLY A 134 -15.16 4.52 -4.36
CA GLY A 134 -15.76 5.79 -3.97
C GLY A 134 -16.37 5.80 -2.57
N ASP A 135 -16.50 4.63 -1.95
CA ASP A 135 -17.03 4.49 -0.59
C ASP A 135 -15.97 4.83 0.47
N LEU A 136 -16.40 4.96 1.72
CA LEU A 136 -15.54 5.23 2.86
C LEU A 136 -15.14 3.94 3.56
N GLY A 137 -13.85 3.80 3.87
CA GLY A 137 -13.30 2.76 4.72
C GLY A 137 -12.80 3.31 6.04
N LEU A 138 -12.95 2.52 7.10
CA LEU A 138 -12.43 2.81 8.43
C LEU A 138 -11.38 1.75 8.80
N ILE A 139 -10.22 2.19 9.28
CA ILE A 139 -9.18 1.33 9.86
C ILE A 139 -9.16 1.59 11.36
N GLU A 140 -9.43 0.55 12.13
CA GLU A 140 -9.36 0.56 13.59
C GLU A 140 -8.20 -0.34 14.02
N PRO A 141 -7.25 0.15 14.83
CA PRO A 141 -6.15 -0.66 15.33
C PRO A 141 -6.62 -1.54 16.47
N ASP A 142 -6.69 -2.84 16.24
CA ASP A 142 -6.87 -3.82 17.31
C ASP A 142 -5.50 -4.20 17.88
N ILE A 143 -5.23 -3.79 19.12
CA ILE A 143 -4.03 -4.21 19.85
C ILE A 143 -4.44 -5.42 20.68
N GLY A 144 -4.29 -6.61 20.09
CA GLY A 144 -4.46 -7.88 20.79
C GLY A 144 -3.48 -8.09 21.94
#